data_AF-A0A843KSV0-F1
#
_entry.id   AF-A0A843KSV0-F1
#
_cell.length_a   1.000
_cell.length_b   1.000
_cell.length_c   1.000
_cell.angle_alpha   90.00
_cell.angle_beta   90.00
_cell.angle_gamma   90.00
#
_symmetry.space_group_name_H-M   'P 1'
#
loop_
_entity.id
_entity.type
_entity.pdbx_description
1 polymer ?
#
loop_
_entity_poly.entity_id
_entity_poly.type
_entity_poly.pdbx_seq_one_letter_code
_entity_poly.pdbx_strand_id
1 'polypeptide(L)'
;VIIEKRVTNRKPFYMLGPLVTDVAPGYDDRVAAIGAALSSSYGADFICYVTPAEHLALPTPEEVYEGVISARIAAHVGDMVKLKKRDADLEMGHARRDLDWERQFAVAINPERARAIRQERMPADADACTMCGDYCALKIVGRHFNF
;
A
#
# COMPACT_ATOMS: atom_id res chain seq x y z
N VAL A 1 0.32 9.56 -19.36
CA VAL A 1 0.35 8.11 -19.66
C VAL A 1 -0.36 7.76 -20.97
N ILE A 2 -1.68 7.93 -21.12
CA ILE A 2 -2.42 7.46 -22.33
C ILE A 2 -1.88 8.06 -23.64
N ILE A 3 -1.69 9.39 -23.67
CA ILE A 3 -1.15 10.09 -24.85
C ILE A 3 0.24 9.56 -25.18
N GLU A 4 1.11 9.46 -24.17
CA GLU A 4 2.48 8.96 -24.34
C GLU A 4 2.50 7.55 -24.93
N LYS A 5 1.70 6.63 -24.38
CA LYS A 5 1.57 5.27 -24.90
C LYS A 5 1.03 5.26 -26.33
N ARG A 6 0.23 6.25 -26.75
CA ARG A 6 -0.25 6.34 -28.13
C ARG A 6 0.84 6.82 -29.08
N VAL A 7 1.53 7.91 -28.75
CA VAL A 7 2.54 8.52 -29.64
C VAL A 7 3.82 7.70 -29.75
N THR A 8 4.12 6.88 -28.74
CA THR A 8 5.29 6.00 -28.73
C THR A 8 5.02 4.60 -29.28
N ASN A 9 3.84 4.33 -29.83
CA ASN A 9 3.44 2.96 -30.22
C ASN A 9 3.55 1.95 -29.05
N ARG A 10 2.99 2.35 -27.90
CA ARG A 10 2.83 1.57 -26.66
C ARG A 10 4.12 1.05 -26.03
N LYS A 11 5.25 1.71 -26.26
CA LYS A 11 6.52 1.38 -25.59
C LYS A 11 6.38 1.46 -24.06
N PRO A 12 7.25 0.77 -23.30
CA PRO A 12 7.27 0.90 -21.85
C PRO A 12 7.44 2.35 -21.44
N PHE A 13 6.60 2.82 -20.51
CA PHE A 13 6.60 4.19 -20.04
C PHE A 13 7.01 4.23 -18.57
N TYR A 14 8.05 5.00 -18.31
CA TYR A 14 8.60 5.27 -17.01
C TYR A 14 8.01 6.59 -16.49
N MET A 15 7.33 6.53 -15.33
CA MET A 15 6.84 7.68 -14.58
C MET A 15 7.61 7.90 -13.27
N LEU A 16 7.98 9.15 -12.96
CA LEU A 16 8.42 9.58 -11.62
C LEU A 16 7.20 10.13 -10.88
N GLY A 17 6.75 9.49 -9.79
CA GLY A 17 5.48 9.86 -9.14
C GLY A 17 4.28 9.70 -10.08
N PRO A 18 3.58 10.79 -10.50
CA PRO A 18 3.89 12.20 -10.29
C PRO A 18 3.44 12.74 -8.94
N LEU A 19 4.03 13.84 -8.52
CA LEU A 19 3.50 14.62 -7.41
C LEU A 19 2.15 15.22 -7.81
N VAL A 20 1.13 14.98 -6.99
CA VAL A 20 -0.23 15.48 -7.23
C VAL A 20 -0.51 16.81 -6.52
N THR A 21 0.43 17.26 -5.68
CA THR A 21 0.39 18.56 -5.00
C THR A 21 1.79 18.95 -4.56
N ASP A 22 2.10 20.25 -4.54
CA ASP A 22 3.46 20.73 -4.25
C ASP A 22 3.61 21.28 -2.81
N VAL A 23 2.55 21.21 -2.00
CA VAL A 23 2.49 21.88 -0.68
C VAL A 23 2.80 20.96 0.50
N ALA A 24 3.41 19.79 0.25
CA ALA A 24 3.74 18.81 1.29
C ALA A 24 5.20 18.30 1.23
N PRO A 25 6.21 19.18 1.12
CA PRO A 25 7.61 18.76 1.18
C PRO A 25 7.88 18.03 2.51
N GLY A 26 8.70 16.98 2.47
CA GLY A 26 8.86 16.05 3.60
C GLY A 26 7.86 14.87 3.59
N TYR A 27 6.87 14.91 2.70
CA TYR A 27 5.89 13.84 2.50
C TYR A 27 5.70 13.50 1.02
N ASP A 28 6.67 13.86 0.18
CA ASP A 28 6.57 13.73 -1.26
C ASP A 28 6.50 12.26 -1.72
N ASP A 29 6.98 11.30 -0.91
CA ASP A 29 6.76 9.88 -1.13
C ASP A 29 5.26 9.52 -1.18
N ARG A 30 4.46 10.09 -0.27
CA ARG A 30 3.00 9.87 -0.17
C ARG A 30 2.26 10.60 -1.27
N VAL A 31 2.67 11.85 -1.53
CA VAL A 31 2.12 12.66 -2.61
C VAL A 31 2.34 11.97 -3.95
N ALA A 32 3.56 11.52 -4.21
CA ALA A 32 3.93 10.81 -5.42
C ALA A 32 3.25 9.44 -5.52
N ALA A 33 3.03 8.74 -4.41
CA ALA A 33 2.32 7.45 -4.40
C ALA A 33 0.89 7.57 -4.96
N ILE A 34 0.18 8.68 -4.68
CA ILE A 34 -1.16 8.92 -5.21
C ILE A 34 -1.11 9.02 -6.74
N GLY A 35 -0.20 9.84 -7.28
CA GLY A 35 -0.04 9.98 -8.72
C GLY A 35 0.48 8.71 -9.38
N ALA A 36 1.37 7.98 -8.73
CA ALA A 36 1.93 6.73 -9.21
C ALA A 36 0.86 5.64 -9.35
N ALA A 37 -0.07 5.55 -8.39
CA ALA A 37 -1.19 4.60 -8.46
C ALA A 37 -2.08 4.90 -9.67
N LEU A 38 -2.41 6.17 -9.90
CA LEU A 38 -3.15 6.60 -11.10
C LEU A 38 -2.36 6.29 -12.37
N SER A 39 -1.08 6.63 -12.40
CA SER A 39 -0.22 6.44 -13.57
C SER A 39 -0.08 4.95 -13.94
N SER A 40 0.14 4.10 -12.96
CA SER A 40 0.15 2.65 -13.12
C SER A 40 -1.20 2.13 -13.62
N SER A 41 -2.32 2.62 -13.06
CA SER A 41 -3.66 2.23 -13.52
C SER A 41 -3.93 2.58 -15.00
N TYR A 42 -3.34 3.67 -15.49
CA TYR A 42 -3.45 4.11 -16.89
C TYR A 42 -2.44 3.45 -17.83
N GLY A 43 -1.56 2.59 -17.33
CA GLY A 43 -0.63 1.81 -18.15
C GLY A 43 0.81 2.34 -18.18
N ALA A 44 1.26 3.05 -17.13
CA ALA A 44 2.69 3.16 -16.87
C ALA A 44 3.26 1.77 -16.51
N ASP A 45 4.47 1.50 -16.96
CA ASP A 45 5.12 0.18 -16.85
C ASP A 45 6.21 0.17 -15.79
N PHE A 46 6.74 1.35 -15.46
CA PHE A 46 7.76 1.52 -14.43
C PHE A 46 7.48 2.80 -13.62
N ILE A 47 7.55 2.68 -12.30
CA ILE A 47 7.40 3.79 -11.36
C ILE A 47 8.75 4.02 -10.70
N CYS A 48 9.33 5.20 -10.86
CA CYS A 48 10.39 5.64 -9.97
C CYS A 48 9.74 6.19 -8.70
N TYR A 49 10.23 5.66 -7.60
CA TYR A 49 9.87 6.13 -6.27
C TYR A 49 10.26 7.58 -6.06
N VAL A 50 9.67 8.16 -5.03
CA VAL A 50 10.03 9.47 -4.50
C VAL A 50 10.25 9.26 -3.01
N THR A 51 11.26 9.90 -2.45
CA THR A 51 11.59 9.78 -1.02
C THR A 51 10.97 10.94 -0.24
N PRO A 52 10.80 10.83 1.09
CA PRO A 52 10.43 11.97 1.92
C PRO A 52 11.35 13.19 1.75
N ALA A 53 12.64 12.96 1.46
CA ALA A 53 13.65 14.00 1.27
C ALA A 53 13.60 14.71 -0.09
N GLU A 54 12.70 14.31 -1.00
CA GLU A 54 12.54 14.97 -2.30
C GLU A 54 12.36 16.48 -2.12
N HIS A 55 13.01 17.27 -2.98
CA HIS A 55 13.07 18.73 -2.91
C HIS A 55 13.73 19.33 -1.64
N LEU A 56 14.26 18.51 -0.73
CA LEU A 56 14.86 18.97 0.53
C LEU A 56 16.34 18.59 0.67
N ALA A 57 16.70 17.34 0.41
CA ALA A 57 18.05 16.83 0.67
C ALA A 57 18.34 15.51 -0.07
N LEU A 58 19.54 14.97 0.14
CA LEU A 58 19.83 13.57 -0.17
C LEU A 58 19.15 12.66 0.86
N PRO A 59 18.53 11.54 0.44
CA PRO A 59 17.80 10.67 1.34
C PRO A 59 18.73 9.78 2.19
N THR A 60 18.28 9.45 3.39
CA THR A 60 18.86 8.39 4.23
C THR A 60 18.46 6.98 3.75
N PRO A 61 19.11 5.90 4.20
CA PRO A 61 18.67 4.54 3.90
C PRO A 61 17.22 4.25 4.30
N GLU A 62 16.76 4.83 5.41
CA GLU A 62 15.38 4.69 5.90
C GLU A 62 14.40 5.39 4.95
N GLU A 63 14.72 6.60 4.49
CA GLU A 63 13.89 7.36 3.54
C GLU A 63 13.83 6.69 2.16
N VAL A 64 14.93 6.05 1.74
CA VAL A 64 14.96 5.20 0.54
C VAL A 64 13.99 4.03 0.72
N TYR A 65 14.04 3.34 1.86
CA TYR A 65 13.13 2.23 2.15
C TYR A 65 11.65 2.67 2.15
N GLU A 66 11.33 3.79 2.80
CA GLU A 66 9.97 4.35 2.82
C GLU A 66 9.47 4.67 1.41
N GLY A 67 10.28 5.35 0.59
CA GLY A 67 9.95 5.63 -0.80
C GLY A 67 9.66 4.35 -1.60
N VAL A 68 10.46 3.29 -1.41
CA VAL A 68 10.30 2.02 -2.13
C VAL A 68 8.98 1.35 -1.73
N ILE A 69 8.65 1.35 -0.44
CA ILE A 69 7.38 0.82 0.05
C ILE A 69 6.19 1.62 -0.49
N SER A 70 6.26 2.95 -0.45
CA SER A 70 5.23 3.85 -1.01
C SER A 70 5.00 3.60 -2.50
N ALA A 71 6.06 3.48 -3.30
CA ALA A 71 5.97 3.17 -4.73
C ALA A 71 5.44 1.75 -4.99
N ARG A 72 5.86 0.75 -4.20
CA ARG A 72 5.37 -0.64 -4.32
C ARG A 72 3.88 -0.75 -4.02
N ILE A 73 3.39 -0.04 -3.02
CA ILE A 73 1.95 0.05 -2.71
C ILE A 73 1.21 0.71 -3.88
N ALA A 74 1.71 1.84 -4.39
CA ALA A 74 1.11 2.54 -5.52
C ALA A 74 1.04 1.67 -6.78
N ALA A 75 2.13 0.95 -7.09
CA ALA A 75 2.19 0.03 -8.21
C ALA A 75 1.15 -1.08 -8.08
N HIS A 76 1.03 -1.72 -6.90
CA HIS A 76 0.00 -2.72 -6.61
C HIS A 76 -1.42 -2.18 -6.81
N VAL A 77 -1.71 -0.99 -6.30
CA VAL A 77 -3.02 -0.33 -6.48
C VAL A 77 -3.33 -0.10 -7.96
N GLY A 78 -2.37 0.40 -8.74
CA GLY A 78 -2.56 0.59 -10.17
C GLY A 78 -2.72 -0.72 -10.93
N ASP A 79 -1.96 -1.76 -10.56
CA ASP A 79 -2.04 -3.09 -11.17
C ASP A 79 -3.37 -3.78 -10.88
N MET A 80 -3.97 -3.59 -9.70
CA MET A 80 -5.31 -4.09 -9.41
C MET A 80 -6.33 -3.60 -10.43
N VAL A 81 -6.23 -2.33 -10.84
CA VAL A 81 -7.14 -1.72 -11.82
C VAL A 81 -6.75 -2.13 -13.24
N LYS A 82 -5.48 -1.96 -13.61
CA LYS A 82 -4.94 -2.25 -14.95
C LYS A 82 -5.12 -3.70 -15.34
N LEU A 83 -4.86 -4.63 -14.41
CA LEU A 83 -4.84 -6.07 -14.65
C LEU A 83 -6.10 -6.78 -14.15
N LYS A 84 -7.00 -6.08 -13.45
CA LYS A 84 -8.19 -6.66 -12.81
C LYS A 84 -7.86 -7.80 -11.83
N LYS A 85 -6.69 -7.75 -11.19
CA LYS A 85 -6.22 -8.75 -10.22
C LYS A 85 -6.45 -8.25 -8.81
N ARG A 86 -7.31 -8.91 -8.04
CA ARG A 86 -7.66 -8.52 -6.66
C ARG A 86 -7.44 -9.63 -5.63
N ASP A 87 -6.83 -10.74 -6.04
CA ASP A 87 -6.77 -11.96 -5.22
C ASP A 87 -6.04 -11.73 -3.90
N ALA A 88 -4.93 -10.98 -3.92
CA ALA A 88 -4.18 -10.64 -2.71
C ALA A 88 -5.00 -9.78 -1.73
N ASP A 89 -5.73 -8.77 -2.22
CA ASP A 89 -6.58 -7.92 -1.40
C ASP A 89 -7.80 -8.66 -0.86
N LEU A 90 -8.39 -9.57 -1.64
CA LEU A 90 -9.47 -10.44 -1.21
C LEU A 90 -9.00 -11.41 -0.13
N GLU A 91 -7.83 -12.02 -0.29
CA GLU A 91 -7.24 -12.90 0.71
C GLU A 91 -6.91 -12.14 2.01
N MET A 92 -6.34 -10.93 1.91
CA MET A 92 -6.16 -10.05 3.06
C MET A 92 -7.52 -9.72 3.72
N GLY A 93 -8.58 -9.51 2.93
CA GLY A 93 -9.94 -9.29 3.42
C GLY A 93 -10.48 -10.49 4.21
N HIS A 94 -10.33 -11.71 3.68
CA HIS A 94 -10.72 -12.94 4.37
C HIS A 94 -9.92 -13.15 5.66
N ALA A 95 -8.60 -12.98 5.60
CA ALA A 95 -7.73 -13.11 6.77
C ALA A 95 -8.09 -12.10 7.87
N ARG A 96 -8.45 -10.86 7.51
CA ARG A 96 -8.94 -9.85 8.46
C ARG A 96 -10.29 -10.23 9.07
N ARG A 97 -11.25 -10.67 8.25
CA ARG A 97 -12.58 -11.13 8.70
C ARG A 97 -12.43 -12.24 9.75
N ASP A 98 -11.56 -13.20 9.48
CA ASP A 98 -11.34 -14.38 10.31
C ASP A 98 -10.41 -14.10 11.52
N LEU A 99 -9.93 -12.85 11.67
CA LEU A 99 -8.95 -12.45 12.68
C LEU A 99 -7.67 -13.30 12.64
N ASP A 100 -7.32 -13.86 11.48
CA ASP A 100 -6.15 -14.69 11.27
C ASP A 100 -4.92 -13.81 11.00
N TRP A 101 -4.15 -13.57 12.07
CA TRP A 101 -2.95 -12.73 12.02
C TRP A 101 -1.86 -13.31 11.13
N GLU A 102 -1.66 -14.63 11.16
CA GLU A 102 -0.59 -15.26 10.37
C GLU A 102 -0.90 -15.19 8.87
N ARG A 103 -2.16 -15.40 8.46
CA ARG A 103 -2.58 -15.18 7.07
C ARG A 103 -2.47 -13.72 6.66
N GLN A 104 -2.85 -12.78 7.54
CA GLN A 104 -2.66 -11.36 7.27
C GLN A 104 -1.19 -11.01 7.03
N PHE A 105 -0.28 -11.54 7.86
CA PHE A 105 1.15 -11.33 7.66
C PHE A 105 1.66 -11.97 6.38
N ALA A 106 1.22 -13.19 6.06
CA ALA A 106 1.66 -13.90 4.85
C ALA A 106 1.34 -13.14 3.54
N VAL A 107 0.25 -12.36 3.52
CA VAL A 107 -0.20 -11.63 2.33
C VAL A 107 0.19 -10.15 2.34
N ALA A 108 0.72 -9.64 3.46
CA ALA A 108 1.13 -8.24 3.56
C ALA A 108 2.29 -7.91 2.60
N ILE A 109 2.26 -6.71 2.00
CA ILE A 109 3.38 -6.17 1.20
C ILE A 109 4.67 -6.10 2.04
N ASN A 110 4.53 -5.80 3.33
CA ASN A 110 5.61 -5.70 4.29
C ASN A 110 5.26 -6.48 5.58
N PRO A 111 5.49 -7.81 5.60
CA PRO A 111 5.14 -8.66 6.74
C PRO A 111 5.89 -8.29 8.01
N GLU A 112 7.17 -7.93 7.89
CA GLU A 112 8.03 -7.59 9.03
C GLU A 112 7.51 -6.36 9.77
N ARG A 113 7.19 -5.29 9.04
CA ARG A 113 6.62 -4.07 9.63
C ARG A 113 5.26 -4.34 10.28
N ALA A 114 4.41 -5.15 9.63
CA ALA A 114 3.10 -5.51 10.17
C ALA A 114 3.22 -6.30 11.48
N ARG A 115 4.13 -7.30 11.53
CA ARG A 115 4.43 -8.08 12.75
C ARG A 115 4.98 -7.19 13.86
N ALA A 116 5.93 -6.32 13.55
CA ALA A 116 6.54 -5.42 14.54
C ALA A 116 5.49 -4.52 15.21
N ILE A 117 4.58 -3.91 14.42
CA ILE A 117 3.51 -3.06 14.96
C ILE A 117 2.55 -3.86 15.85
N ARG A 118 2.20 -5.09 15.47
CA ARG A 118 1.33 -5.95 16.28
C ARG A 118 2.02 -6.33 17.60
N GLN A 119 3.30 -6.72 17.54
CA GLN A 119 4.08 -7.16 18.70
C GLN A 119 4.31 -6.04 19.71
N GLU A 120 4.61 -4.82 19.24
CA GLU A 120 4.81 -3.64 20.10
C GLU A 120 3.58 -3.33 20.98
N ARG A 121 2.38 -3.70 20.50
CA ARG A 121 1.11 -3.29 21.08
C ARG A 121 0.18 -4.48 21.28
N MET A 122 0.68 -5.65 21.69
CA MET A 122 -0.19 -6.80 21.92
C MET A 122 -1.13 -6.56 23.12
N PRO A 123 -2.46 -6.68 22.96
CA PRO A 123 -3.42 -6.64 24.05
C PRO A 123 -3.37 -7.93 24.87
N ALA A 124 -4.01 -7.90 26.06
CA ALA A 124 -4.30 -9.11 26.84
C ALA A 124 -5.29 -10.07 26.13
N ASP A 125 -6.12 -9.54 25.21
CA ASP A 125 -7.00 -10.30 24.33
C ASP A 125 -6.30 -10.55 22.99
N ALA A 126 -5.97 -11.81 22.68
CA ALA A 126 -5.14 -12.17 21.51
C ALA A 126 -5.90 -12.10 20.18
N ASP A 127 -7.23 -12.17 20.22
CA ASP A 127 -8.04 -12.38 19.02
C ASP A 127 -8.15 -11.09 18.18
N ALA A 128 -8.33 -9.94 18.83
CA ALA A 128 -8.55 -8.66 18.16
C ALA A 128 -7.34 -7.70 18.26
N CYS A 129 -7.36 -6.62 17.46
CA CYS A 129 -6.37 -5.55 17.57
C CYS A 129 -6.62 -4.69 18.82
N THR A 130 -5.59 -3.98 19.26
CA THR A 130 -5.68 -3.04 20.41
C THR A 130 -6.58 -1.84 20.15
N MET A 131 -6.89 -1.52 18.90
CA MET A 131 -7.65 -0.31 18.57
C MET A 131 -9.08 -0.36 19.11
N CYS A 132 -9.76 -1.50 19.00
CA CYS A 132 -11.18 -1.64 19.39
C CYS A 132 -11.41 -2.63 20.54
N GLY A 133 -10.47 -3.54 20.80
CA GLY A 133 -10.62 -4.58 21.83
C GLY A 133 -11.93 -5.37 21.68
N ASP A 134 -12.69 -5.47 22.76
CA ASP A 134 -13.97 -6.18 22.80
C ASP A 134 -15.06 -5.60 21.89
N TYR A 135 -14.93 -4.34 21.49
CA TYR A 135 -15.85 -3.68 20.56
C TYR A 135 -15.45 -3.85 19.09
N CYS A 136 -14.56 -4.80 18.78
CA CYS A 136 -14.20 -5.12 17.41
C CYS A 136 -15.44 -5.55 16.61
N ALA A 137 -15.76 -4.80 15.56
CA ALA A 137 -16.91 -5.06 14.70
C ALA A 137 -16.89 -6.48 14.11
N LEU A 138 -15.71 -6.98 13.69
CA LEU A 138 -15.58 -8.33 13.14
C LEU A 138 -15.84 -9.41 14.19
N LYS A 139 -15.38 -9.22 15.43
CA LYS A 139 -15.65 -10.11 16.57
C LYS A 139 -17.15 -10.14 16.90
N ILE A 140 -17.80 -8.97 16.91
CA ILE A 140 -19.25 -8.86 17.15
C ILE A 140 -20.03 -9.56 16.03
N VAL A 141 -19.70 -9.27 14.78
CA VAL A 141 -20.37 -9.88 13.62
C VAL A 141 -20.18 -11.40 13.62
N GLY A 142 -18.97 -11.92 13.85
CA GLY A 142 -18.70 -13.36 13.92
C GLY A 142 -19.39 -14.09 15.10
N ARG A 143 -19.73 -13.38 16.18
CA ARG A 143 -20.54 -13.94 17.29
C ARG A 143 -22.03 -14.04 16.97
N HIS A 144 -22.54 -13.17 16.10
CA HIS A 144 -23.98 -13.03 15.84
C HIS A 144 -24.42 -13.55 14.46
N PHE A 145 -23.49 -13.79 13.56
CA PHE A 145 -23.75 -14.26 12.19
C PHE A 145 -22.83 -15.43 11.86
N ASN A 146 -23.41 -16.52 11.37
CA ASN A 146 -22.65 -17.63 10.78
C ASN A 146 -22.57 -17.41 9.27
N PHE A 147 -21.35 -17.35 8.74
CA PHE A 147 -21.07 -17.24 7.31
C PHE A 147 -20.50 -18.56 6.79
#